data_AF-A0A1V4UZ46-F1
#
_entry.id   AF-A0A1V4UZ46-F1
#
_cell.length_a   1.000
_cell.length_b   1.000
_cell.length_c   1.000
_cell.angle_alpha   90.00
_cell.angle_beta   90.00
_cell.angle_gamma   90.00
#
_symmetry.space_group_name_H-M   'P 1'
#
loop_
_entity.id
_entity.type
_entity.pdbx_description
1 polymer ?
#
loop_
_entity_poly.entity_id
_entity_poly.type
_entity_poly.pdbx_seq_one_letter_code
_entity_poly.pdbx_strand_id
1 'polypeptide(L)'
;MFGSEKDLVVRSYEEMRQEVEQLCADHLRLKAESSDALNRSDELRNLAVETRPLDPDKAEGLWNESEELRELSRELMRQSVEARMRAAEIKHRLEIHDQIEAVSDVADELWKGAIRARRL
;
A
#
# COMPACT_ATOMS: atom_id res chain seq x y z
N MET A 1 12.13 11.99 -32.60
CA MET A 1 11.90 12.99 -31.54
C MET A 1 12.26 12.33 -30.23
N PHE A 2 13.45 12.60 -29.70
CA PHE A 2 13.86 12.14 -28.39
C PHE A 2 13.21 13.07 -27.36
N GLY A 3 12.24 12.55 -26.60
CA GLY A 3 11.77 13.24 -25.40
C GLY A 3 12.97 13.48 -24.49
N SER A 4 13.10 14.71 -23.99
CA SER A 4 14.22 15.07 -23.13
C SER A 4 14.26 14.13 -21.92
N GLU A 5 15.43 13.81 -21.37
CA GLU A 5 15.55 13.01 -20.13
C GLU A 5 14.63 13.54 -19.01
N LYS A 6 14.37 14.84 -18.99
CA LYS A 6 13.40 15.47 -18.07
C LYS A 6 11.96 14.97 -18.25
N ASP A 7 11.51 14.70 -19.48
CA ASP A 7 10.18 14.13 -19.74
C ASP A 7 10.09 12.64 -19.36
N LEU A 8 11.21 11.93 -19.24
CA LEU A 8 11.26 10.54 -18.77
C LEU A 8 11.27 10.48 -17.24
N VAL A 9 11.99 11.40 -16.58
CA VAL A 9 12.06 11.48 -15.11
C VAL A 9 10.71 11.90 -14.49
N VAL A 10 10.03 12.89 -15.07
CA VAL A 10 8.72 13.36 -14.56
C VAL A 10 7.64 12.27 -14.66
N ARG A 11 7.62 11.50 -15.77
CA ARG A 11 6.72 10.35 -15.91
C ARG A 11 6.95 9.32 -14.81
N SER A 12 8.21 9.00 -14.48
CA SER A 12 8.54 8.06 -13.40
C SER A 12 8.16 8.54 -11.99
N TYR A 13 8.29 9.85 -11.70
CA TYR A 13 7.93 10.40 -10.38
C TYR A 13 6.42 10.41 -10.15
N GLU A 14 5.66 10.82 -11.16
CA GLU A 14 4.20 10.86 -11.09
C GLU A 14 3.59 9.45 -11.06
N GLU A 15 4.17 8.49 -11.81
CA GLU A 15 3.85 7.06 -11.73
C GLU A 15 4.11 6.49 -10.33
N MET A 16 5.26 6.80 -9.71
CA MET A 16 5.56 6.37 -8.34
C MET A 16 4.59 6.96 -7.31
N ARG A 17 4.13 8.20 -7.49
CA ARG A 17 3.09 8.79 -6.63
C ARG A 17 1.76 8.07 -6.76
N GLN A 18 1.32 7.79 -7.97
CA GLN A 18 0.10 7.02 -8.23
C GLN A 18 0.21 5.59 -7.65
N GLU A 19 1.37 4.97 -7.75
CA GLU A 19 1.64 3.66 -7.16
C GLU A 19 1.50 3.69 -5.63
N VAL A 20 2.03 4.72 -4.95
CA VAL A 20 1.86 4.89 -3.50
C VAL A 20 0.39 5.05 -3.13
N GLU A 21 -0.36 5.85 -3.87
CA GLU A 21 -1.80 6.04 -3.64
C GLU A 21 -2.58 4.73 -3.78
N GLN A 22 -2.30 3.97 -4.85
CA GLN A 22 -2.90 2.67 -5.08
C GLN A 22 -2.55 1.67 -3.98
N LEU A 23 -1.28 1.56 -3.59
CA LEU A 23 -0.84 0.67 -2.51
C LEU A 23 -1.45 1.06 -1.15
N CYS A 24 -1.65 2.35 -0.89
CA CYS A 24 -2.35 2.82 0.31
C CYS A 24 -3.84 2.42 0.28
N ALA A 25 -4.50 2.58 -0.87
CA ALA A 25 -5.88 2.16 -1.05
C ALA A 25 -6.04 0.64 -0.89
N ASP A 26 -5.15 -0.15 -1.50
CA ASP A 26 -5.14 -1.61 -1.37
C ASP A 26 -4.85 -2.05 0.06
N HIS A 27 -3.92 -1.40 0.77
CA HIS A 27 -3.69 -1.66 2.19
C HIS A 27 -4.97 -1.54 3.02
N LEU A 28 -5.72 -0.45 2.84
CA LEU A 28 -6.96 -0.18 3.57
C LEU A 28 -8.06 -1.18 3.19
N ARG A 29 -8.22 -1.45 1.89
CA ARG A 29 -9.20 -2.41 1.37
C ARG A 29 -8.94 -3.81 1.91
N LEU A 30 -7.70 -4.32 1.78
CA LEU A 30 -7.31 -5.65 2.26
C LEU A 30 -7.46 -5.79 3.77
N LYS A 31 -7.19 -4.71 4.53
CA LYS A 31 -7.40 -4.70 5.98
C LYS A 31 -8.89 -4.79 6.35
N ALA A 32 -9.77 -4.11 5.61
CA ALA A 32 -11.20 -4.21 5.79
C ALA A 32 -11.71 -5.60 5.43
N GLU A 33 -11.32 -6.14 4.27
CA GLU A 33 -11.68 -7.50 3.83
C GLU A 33 -11.18 -8.57 4.83
N SER A 34 -9.98 -8.41 5.38
CA SER A 34 -9.45 -9.29 6.43
C SER A 34 -10.31 -9.27 7.70
N SER A 35 -10.75 -8.09 8.13
CA SER A 35 -11.64 -7.95 9.28
C SER A 35 -13.01 -8.56 9.04
N ASP A 36 -13.58 -8.37 7.84
CA ASP A 36 -14.86 -8.95 7.46
C ASP A 36 -14.81 -10.48 7.39
N ALA A 37 -13.73 -11.04 6.83
CA ALA A 37 -13.49 -12.48 6.82
C ALA A 37 -13.40 -13.05 8.24
N LEU A 38 -12.74 -12.34 9.16
CA LEU A 38 -12.63 -12.77 10.55
C LEU A 38 -13.98 -12.74 11.27
N ASN A 39 -14.77 -11.68 11.07
CA ASN A 39 -16.11 -11.57 11.64
C ASN A 39 -17.02 -12.71 11.17
N ARG A 40 -17.03 -13.00 9.86
CA ARG A 40 -17.79 -14.12 9.29
C ARG A 40 -17.30 -15.48 9.81
N SER A 41 -15.99 -15.66 9.99
CA SER A 41 -15.44 -16.86 10.62
C SER A 41 -16.00 -17.07 12.03
N ASP A 42 -16.02 -16.01 12.85
CA ASP A 42 -16.52 -16.12 14.22
C ASP A 42 -18.06 -16.36 14.25
N GLU A 43 -18.82 -15.80 13.32
CA GLU A 43 -20.25 -16.11 13.13
C GLU A 43 -20.47 -17.59 12.79
N LEU A 44 -19.70 -18.14 11.84
CA LEU A 44 -19.79 -19.55 11.46
C LEU A 44 -19.38 -20.49 12.59
N ARG A 45 -18.36 -20.13 13.39
CA ARG A 45 -18.00 -20.91 14.59
C ARG A 45 -19.14 -20.99 15.58
N ASN A 46 -19.79 -19.87 15.87
CA ASN A 46 -20.93 -19.83 16.79
C ASN A 46 -22.06 -20.71 16.26
N LEU A 47 -22.38 -20.57 14.98
CA LEU A 47 -23.42 -21.38 14.33
C LEU A 47 -23.07 -22.88 14.32
N ALA A 48 -21.79 -23.24 14.13
CA ALA A 48 -21.33 -24.62 14.20
C ALA A 48 -21.57 -25.21 15.60
N VAL A 49 -21.25 -24.47 16.67
CA VAL A 49 -21.47 -24.90 18.06
C VAL A 49 -22.95 -25.12 18.35
N GLU A 50 -23.81 -24.19 17.91
CA GLU A 50 -25.26 -24.29 18.08
C GLU A 50 -25.87 -25.44 17.27
N THR A 51 -25.32 -25.71 16.08
CA THR A 51 -25.82 -26.76 15.18
C THR A 51 -25.38 -28.16 15.61
N ARG A 52 -24.25 -28.29 16.31
CA ARG A 52 -23.63 -29.59 16.63
C ARG A 52 -24.55 -30.61 17.34
N PRO A 53 -25.45 -30.22 18.26
CA PRO A 53 -26.38 -31.17 18.89
C PRO A 53 -27.50 -31.66 17.96
N LEU A 54 -27.80 -30.91 16.89
CA LEU A 54 -28.90 -31.18 15.96
C LEU A 54 -28.40 -31.91 14.70
N ASP A 55 -27.26 -31.47 14.18
CA ASP A 55 -26.68 -31.97 12.94
C ASP A 55 -25.14 -31.85 13.01
N PRO A 56 -24.46 -32.91 13.49
CA PRO A 56 -23.01 -32.92 13.63
C PRO A 56 -22.26 -32.72 12.31
N ASP A 57 -22.76 -33.29 11.20
CA ASP A 57 -22.10 -33.22 9.90
C ASP A 57 -22.16 -31.79 9.35
N LYS A 58 -23.33 -31.14 9.47
CA LYS A 58 -23.46 -29.73 9.10
C LYS A 58 -22.60 -28.82 9.99
N ALA A 59 -22.52 -29.11 11.28
CA ALA A 59 -21.67 -28.36 12.21
C ALA A 59 -20.18 -28.47 11.84
N GLU A 60 -19.72 -29.66 11.40
CA GLU A 60 -18.36 -29.85 10.91
C GLU A 60 -18.10 -29.06 9.61
N GLY A 61 -19.06 -29.04 8.69
CA GLY A 61 -18.99 -28.21 7.48
C GLY A 61 -18.81 -26.72 7.80
N LEU A 62 -19.64 -26.18 8.70
CA LEU A 62 -19.56 -24.78 9.15
C LEU A 62 -18.23 -24.49 9.86
N TRP A 63 -17.72 -25.44 10.65
CA TRP A 63 -16.44 -25.30 11.31
C TRP A 63 -15.29 -25.21 10.30
N ASN A 64 -15.28 -26.08 9.29
CA ASN A 64 -14.25 -26.07 8.25
C ASN A 64 -14.28 -24.76 7.44
N GLU A 65 -15.47 -24.30 7.04
CA GLU A 65 -15.63 -23.01 6.36
C GLU A 65 -15.13 -21.84 7.22
N SER A 66 -15.36 -21.90 8.54
CA SER A 66 -14.82 -20.89 9.47
C SER A 66 -13.29 -20.87 9.52
N GLU A 67 -12.63 -22.03 9.44
CA GLU A 67 -11.17 -22.13 9.42
C GLU A 67 -10.60 -21.62 8.09
N GLU A 68 -11.26 -21.92 6.97
CA GLU A 68 -10.89 -21.36 5.66
C GLU A 68 -10.95 -19.83 5.65
N LEU A 69 -12.01 -19.23 6.21
CA LEU A 69 -12.12 -17.79 6.35
C LEU A 69 -11.04 -17.19 7.27
N ARG A 70 -10.62 -17.92 8.30
CA ARG A 70 -9.52 -17.50 9.19
C ARG A 70 -8.18 -17.48 8.48
N GLU A 71 -7.88 -18.51 7.69
CA GLU A 71 -6.67 -18.54 6.87
C GLU A 71 -6.70 -17.44 5.79
N LEU A 72 -7.85 -17.23 5.14
CA LEU A 72 -8.04 -16.12 4.22
C LEU A 72 -7.80 -14.76 4.91
N SER A 73 -8.38 -14.55 6.10
CA SER A 73 -8.20 -13.32 6.87
C SER A 73 -6.72 -13.04 7.16
N ARG A 74 -5.95 -14.07 7.52
CA ARG A 74 -4.50 -13.95 7.77
C ARG A 74 -3.74 -13.60 6.50
N GLU A 75 -4.06 -14.24 5.38
CA GLU A 75 -3.41 -13.97 4.10
C GLU A 75 -3.71 -12.54 3.60
N LEU A 76 -4.96 -12.08 3.72
CA LEU A 76 -5.34 -10.70 3.40
C LEU A 76 -4.58 -9.70 4.28
N MET A 77 -4.42 -9.99 5.57
CA MET A 77 -3.63 -9.14 6.47
C MET A 77 -2.15 -9.12 6.09
N ARG A 78 -1.58 -10.28 5.72
CA ARG A 78 -0.19 -10.38 5.23
C ARG A 78 0.01 -9.49 3.99
N GLN A 79 -0.87 -9.60 3.01
CA GLN A 79 -0.85 -8.79 1.79
C GLN A 79 -1.04 -7.29 2.09
N SER A 80 -1.93 -6.95 3.02
CA SER A 80 -2.14 -5.58 3.48
C SER A 80 -0.86 -4.96 4.06
N VAL A 81 -0.13 -5.71 4.89
CA VAL A 81 1.15 -5.25 5.45
C VAL A 81 2.20 -5.12 4.35
N GLU A 82 2.27 -6.07 3.42
CA GLU A 82 3.19 -6.02 2.29
C GLU A 82 2.96 -4.77 1.41
N ALA A 83 1.71 -4.47 1.07
CA ALA A 83 1.34 -3.27 0.31
C ALA A 83 1.78 -1.98 1.03
N ARG A 84 1.56 -1.92 2.35
CA ARG A 84 2.01 -0.78 3.18
C ARG A 84 3.54 -0.64 3.20
N MET A 85 4.28 -1.73 3.30
CA MET A 85 5.74 -1.70 3.29
C MET A 85 6.27 -1.17 1.95
N ARG A 86 5.72 -1.65 0.83
CA ARG A 86 6.08 -1.17 -0.50
C ARG A 86 5.77 0.32 -0.68
N ALA A 87 4.60 0.76 -0.21
CA ALA A 87 4.22 2.18 -0.25
C ALA A 87 5.22 3.06 0.53
N ALA A 88 5.68 2.59 1.70
CA ALA A 88 6.66 3.32 2.51
C ALA A 88 8.03 3.40 1.82
N GLU A 89 8.47 2.33 1.14
CA GLU A 89 9.72 2.32 0.38
C GLU A 89 9.69 3.31 -0.78
N ILE A 90 8.60 3.31 -1.57
CA ILE A 90 8.46 4.25 -2.70
C ILE A 90 8.36 5.69 -2.19
N LYS A 91 7.61 5.92 -1.11
CA LYS A 91 7.54 7.24 -0.48
C LYS A 91 8.93 7.74 -0.05
N HIS A 92 9.75 6.88 0.55
CA HIS A 92 11.11 7.24 0.91
C HIS A 92 11.96 7.63 -0.31
N ARG A 93 11.81 6.93 -1.43
CA ARG A 93 12.48 7.29 -2.70
C ARG A 93 12.02 8.64 -3.24
N LEU A 94 10.72 8.94 -3.16
CA LEU A 94 10.17 10.25 -3.53
C LEU A 94 10.73 11.37 -2.63
N GLU A 95 10.83 11.13 -1.32
CA GLU A 95 11.43 12.10 -0.39
C GLU A 95 12.89 12.41 -0.72
N ILE A 96 13.68 11.40 -1.08
CA ILE A 96 15.07 11.60 -1.52
C ILE A 96 15.11 12.43 -2.82
N HIS A 97 14.23 12.13 -3.78
CA HIS A 97 14.13 12.89 -5.02
C HIS A 97 13.84 14.38 -4.75
N ASP A 98 12.84 14.67 -3.91
CA ASP A 98 12.46 16.04 -3.54
C ASP A 98 13.62 16.79 -2.87
N GLN A 99 14.40 16.11 -2.02
CA GLN A 99 15.59 16.69 -1.39
C GLN A 99 16.69 17.03 -2.41
N ILE A 100 16.91 16.18 -3.40
CA ILE A 100 17.90 16.42 -4.46
C ILE A 100 17.49 17.62 -5.32
N GLU A 101 16.22 17.70 -5.73
CA GLU A 101 15.71 18.83 -6.51
C GLU A 101 15.86 20.16 -5.74
N ALA A 102 15.51 20.17 -4.45
CA ALA A 102 15.66 21.35 -3.62
C ALA A 102 17.12 21.86 -3.53
N VAL A 103 18.09 20.95 -3.46
CA VAL A 103 19.52 21.33 -3.47
C VAL A 103 19.94 21.91 -4.82
N SER A 104 19.46 21.34 -5.93
CA SER A 104 19.74 21.84 -7.28
C SER A 104 19.20 23.26 -7.47
N ASP A 105 17.96 23.53 -7.04
CA ASP A 105 17.34 24.85 -7.15
C ASP A 105 18.10 25.91 -6.36
N VAL A 106 18.52 25.58 -5.13
CA VAL A 106 19.33 26.48 -4.30
C VAL A 106 20.68 26.77 -4.94
N ALA A 107 21.33 25.75 -5.49
CA ALA A 107 22.61 25.92 -6.19
C ALA A 107 22.46 26.83 -7.42
N ASP A 108 21.41 26.63 -8.23
CA ASP A 108 21.13 27.44 -9.41
C ASP A 108 20.88 28.91 -9.06
N GLU A 109 20.14 29.19 -7.99
CA GLU A 109 19.91 30.57 -7.54
C GLU A 109 21.19 31.23 -7.01
N LEU A 110 22.04 30.50 -6.28
CA LEU A 110 23.34 31.00 -5.85
C LEU A 110 24.25 31.33 -7.05
N TRP A 111 24.30 30.45 -8.05
CA TRP A 111 25.06 30.67 -9.28
C TRP A 111 24.54 31.88 -10.06
N LYS A 112 23.22 32.02 -10.24
CA LYS A 112 22.61 33.20 -10.87
C LYS A 112 22.95 34.49 -10.12
N GLY A 113 22.93 34.46 -8.78
CA GLY A 113 23.31 35.58 -7.92
C GLY A 113 24.76 36.00 -8.12
N ALA A 114 25.69 35.05 -8.11
CA ALA A 114 27.12 35.30 -8.32
C ALA A 114 27.42 35.87 -9.72
N ILE A 115 26.74 35.37 -10.76
CA ILE A 115 26.88 35.88 -12.13
C ILE A 115 26.38 37.33 -12.24
N ARG A 116 25.26 37.67 -11.58
CA ARG A 116 24.75 39.06 -11.54
C ARG A 116 25.70 39.99 -10.80
N ALA A 117 26.24 39.56 -9.67
CA ALA A 117 27.19 40.34 -8.87
C ALA A 117 28.51 40.63 -9.62
N ARG A 118 28.92 39.75 -10.55
CA ARG A 118 30.13 39.92 -11.38
C ARG A 118 29.94 40.84 -12.60
N ARG A 119 28.70 41.23 -12.91
CA ARG A 119 28.36 42.15 -14.03
C ARG A 119 28.22 43.62 -13.61
N LEU A 120 28.38 43.92 -12.32
CA LEU A 120 28.53 45.27 -11.75
C LEU A 120 30.01 45.55 -11.49
#